data_AF-A0A536EH23-F1
#
_entry.id   AF-A0A536EH23-F1
#
_cell.length_a   1.000
_cell.length_b   1.000
_cell.length_c   1.000
_cell.angle_alpha   90.00
_cell.angle_beta   90.00
_cell.angle_gamma   90.00
#
_symmetry.space_group_name_H-M   'P 1'
#
loop_
_entity.id
_entity.type
_entity.pdbx_description
1 polymer ?
#
loop_
_entity_poly.entity_id
_entity_poly.type
_entity_poly.pdbx_seq_one_letter_code
_entity_poly.pdbx_strand_id
1 'polypeptide(L)'
;MVHLDETDLDLLAAQVRSHPPLDADEVRSLLADARDAGPAQARLVEHHLEVALDESLARGDRGLEVTDLYQEATVATIIAVSEYAARGGAPSGLRSYVARVVGAHLDAAIEEAQLAQRSEEALVRDAQLFETAEINLRHELGRSATNTELAAELDWPEDRVATIAEMLTEARDMYDSEIVQYLDDEEEE
;
A
#
# COMPACT_ATOMS: atom_id res chain seq x y z
N MET A 1 7.55 -10.46 -3.28
CA MET A 1 8.85 -9.85 -2.95
C MET A 1 9.50 -9.51 -4.28
N VAL A 2 9.11 -8.39 -4.88
CA VAL A 2 9.73 -7.95 -6.13
C VAL A 2 11.07 -7.36 -5.70
N HIS A 3 12.13 -7.97 -6.23
CA HIS A 3 13.47 -7.47 -6.03
C HIS A 3 13.52 -6.13 -6.77
N LEU A 4 13.79 -5.03 -6.07
CA LEU A 4 14.19 -3.78 -6.72
C LEU A 4 15.33 -4.12 -7.66
N ASP A 5 15.07 -4.11 -8.97
CA ASP A 5 16.16 -4.20 -9.92
C ASP A 5 16.91 -2.87 -9.82
N GLU A 6 18.24 -2.90 -9.75
CA GLU A 6 19.10 -1.71 -9.65
C GLU A 6 18.71 -0.64 -10.71
N THR A 7 18.19 -1.13 -11.84
CA THR A 7 17.53 -0.41 -12.92
C THR A 7 16.42 0.54 -12.48
N ASP A 8 15.48 0.14 -11.62
CA ASP A 8 14.32 0.97 -11.26
C ASP A 8 14.72 2.14 -10.38
N LEU A 9 15.63 1.91 -9.43
CA LEU A 9 16.17 2.98 -8.60
C LEU A 9 17.01 3.96 -9.43
N ASP A 10 17.78 3.45 -10.40
CA ASP A 10 18.53 4.27 -11.34
C ASP A 10 17.61 5.15 -12.21
N LEU A 11 16.45 4.63 -12.62
CA LEU A 11 15.44 5.39 -13.35
C LEU A 11 14.84 6.51 -12.49
N LEU A 12 14.51 6.23 -11.23
CA LEU A 12 14.03 7.26 -10.28
C LEU A 12 15.08 8.34 -10.05
N ALA A 13 16.34 7.94 -9.81
CA ALA A 13 17.44 8.87 -9.63
C ALA A 13 17.73 9.68 -10.91
N ALA A 14 17.56 9.08 -12.10
CA ALA A 14 17.68 9.80 -13.37
C ALA A 14 16.54 10.81 -13.57
N GLN A 15 15.30 10.44 -13.22
CA GLN A 15 14.15 11.33 -13.25
C GLN A 15 14.39 12.55 -12.35
N VAL A 16 14.74 12.33 -11.07
CA VAL A 16 15.04 13.42 -10.13
C VAL A 16 16.12 14.35 -10.69
N ARG A 17 17.22 13.80 -11.22
CA ARG A 17 18.32 14.58 -11.83
C ARG A 17 17.92 15.34 -13.09
N SER A 18 16.84 14.93 -13.76
CA SER A 18 16.34 15.61 -14.96
C SER A 18 15.63 16.94 -14.64
N HIS A 19 15.32 17.20 -13.36
CA HIS A 19 14.74 18.46 -12.88
C HIS A 19 15.82 19.31 -12.21
N PRO A 20 16.28 20.41 -12.84
CA PRO A 20 17.28 21.29 -12.26
C PRO A 20 16.77 21.93 -10.96
N PRO A 21 17.65 22.10 -9.94
CA PRO A 21 17.26 22.79 -8.71
C PRO A 21 16.95 24.25 -9.00
N LEU A 22 15.88 24.75 -8.39
CA LEU A 22 15.47 26.13 -8.45
C LEU A 22 16.26 26.98 -7.46
N ASP A 23 16.53 28.23 -7.83
CA ASP A 23 17.11 29.18 -6.88
C ASP A 23 16.05 29.76 -5.92
N ALA A 24 16.51 30.46 -4.88
CA ALA A 24 15.63 30.99 -3.83
C ALA A 24 14.65 32.07 -4.32
N ASP A 25 15.00 32.82 -5.38
CA ASP A 25 14.15 33.86 -5.93
C ASP A 25 13.10 33.27 -6.88
N GLU A 26 13.45 32.23 -7.64
CA GLU A 26 12.51 31.42 -8.41
C GLU A 26 11.49 30.73 -7.51
N VAL A 27 11.93 30.05 -6.44
CA VAL A 27 11.02 29.42 -5.46
C VAL A 27 10.06 30.46 -4.87
N ARG A 28 10.55 31.67 -4.57
CA ARG A 28 9.72 32.76 -4.06
C ARG A 28 8.65 33.19 -5.06
N SER A 29 9.04 33.37 -6.32
CA SER A 29 8.09 33.75 -7.37
C SER A 29 7.02 32.67 -7.56
N LEU A 30 7.43 31.41 -7.65
CA LEU A 30 6.50 30.30 -7.87
C LEU A 30 5.56 30.10 -6.69
N LEU A 31 6.03 30.28 -5.44
CA LEU A 31 5.16 30.20 -4.26
C LEU A 31 4.06 31.26 -4.25
N ALA A 32 4.31 32.44 -4.81
CA ALA A 32 3.29 33.47 -4.94
C ALA A 32 2.17 33.05 -5.92
N ASP A 33 2.54 32.30 -6.96
CA ASP A 33 1.65 31.87 -8.05
C ASP A 33 1.01 30.48 -7.81
N ALA A 34 1.56 29.66 -6.91
CA ALA A 34 1.13 28.29 -6.63
C ALA A 34 -0.05 28.17 -5.63
N ARG A 35 -0.92 29.19 -5.54
CA ARG A 35 -2.10 29.14 -4.67
C ARG A 35 -3.13 28.11 -5.13
N ASP A 36 -3.20 27.90 -6.44
CA ASP A 36 -4.08 26.93 -7.09
C ASP A 36 -3.24 25.92 -7.88
N ALA A 37 -3.88 24.81 -8.27
CA ALA A 37 -3.24 23.81 -9.10
C ALA A 37 -2.84 24.39 -10.47
N GLY A 38 -1.58 24.19 -10.87
CA GLY A 38 -1.08 24.74 -12.12
C GLY A 38 0.43 24.62 -12.31
N PRO A 39 0.98 25.27 -13.35
CA PRO A 39 2.40 25.14 -13.73
C PRO A 39 3.37 25.56 -12.63
N ALA A 40 3.02 26.57 -11.84
CA ALA A 40 3.86 27.04 -10.74
C ALA A 40 3.99 25.98 -9.63
N GLN A 41 2.87 25.34 -9.26
CA GLN A 41 2.84 24.23 -8.32
C GLN A 41 3.63 23.04 -8.87
N ALA A 42 3.41 22.66 -10.14
CA ALA A 42 4.12 21.55 -10.77
C ALA A 42 5.64 21.73 -10.72
N ARG A 43 6.14 22.93 -11.07
CA ARG A 43 7.58 23.26 -10.95
C ARG A 43 8.11 23.15 -9.52
N LEU A 44 7.32 23.57 -8.53
CA LEU A 44 7.71 23.44 -7.12
C LEU A 44 7.72 21.98 -6.66
N VAL A 45 6.79 21.15 -7.15
CA VAL A 45 6.77 19.71 -6.88
C VAL A 45 7.99 19.03 -7.49
N GLU A 46 8.27 19.29 -8.77
CA GLU A 46 9.45 18.78 -9.48
C GLU A 46 10.75 19.14 -8.74
N HIS A 47 10.85 20.39 -8.27
CA HIS A 47 11.99 20.85 -7.47
C HIS A 47 12.20 20.06 -6.16
N HIS A 48 11.15 19.45 -5.61
CA HIS A 48 11.19 18.70 -4.36
C HIS A 48 11.17 17.17 -4.56
N LEU A 49 11.25 16.66 -5.78
CA LEU A 49 11.31 15.21 -6.02
C LEU A 49 12.56 14.57 -5.41
N GLU A 50 13.67 15.31 -5.27
CA GLU A 50 14.84 14.83 -4.52
C GLU A 50 14.51 14.58 -3.05
N VAL A 51 13.72 15.45 -2.41
CA VAL A 51 13.26 15.23 -1.03
C VAL A 51 12.34 14.02 -0.95
N ALA A 52 11.45 13.83 -1.92
CA ALA A 52 10.59 12.66 -1.99
C ALA A 52 11.42 11.36 -2.08
N LEU A 53 12.46 11.35 -2.93
CA LEU A 53 13.36 10.20 -3.08
C LEU A 53 14.18 9.95 -1.81
N ASP A 54 14.77 10.99 -1.21
CA ASP A 54 15.54 10.88 0.04
C ASP A 54 14.69 10.27 1.17
N GLU A 55 13.46 10.76 1.37
CA GLU A 55 12.57 10.26 2.42
C GLU A 55 12.07 8.83 2.16
N SER A 56 11.95 8.45 0.89
CA SER A 56 11.59 7.08 0.46
C SER A 56 12.74 6.10 0.71
N LEU A 57 13.96 6.47 0.31
CA LEU A 57 15.16 5.66 0.53
C LEU A 57 15.46 5.48 2.03
N ALA A 58 15.27 6.53 2.83
CA ALA A 58 15.43 6.47 4.28
C ALA A 58 14.47 5.48 4.97
N ARG A 59 13.38 5.11 4.29
CA ARG A 59 12.34 4.19 4.78
C ARG A 59 12.26 2.89 4.00
N GLY A 60 13.19 2.64 3.08
CA GLY A 60 13.28 1.39 2.35
C GLY A 60 13.28 0.18 3.28
N ASP A 61 12.78 -0.94 2.77
CA ASP A 61 12.73 -2.24 3.45
C ASP A 61 11.83 -2.31 4.70
N ARG A 62 10.94 -1.34 4.90
CA ARG A 62 10.01 -1.32 6.05
C ARG A 62 8.62 -1.91 5.76
N GLY A 63 8.49 -2.74 4.73
CA GLY A 63 7.23 -3.40 4.35
C GLY A 63 6.57 -2.85 3.08
N LEU A 64 7.14 -1.79 2.50
CA LEU A 64 6.79 -1.28 1.16
C LEU A 64 8.06 -1.15 0.33
N GLU A 65 7.93 -1.32 -0.99
CA GLU A 65 9.03 -1.14 -1.92
C GLU A 65 9.36 0.36 -2.09
N VAL A 66 10.62 0.68 -2.37
CA VAL A 66 11.06 2.09 -2.52
C VAL A 66 10.31 2.81 -3.64
N THR A 67 9.95 2.09 -4.70
CA THR A 67 9.13 2.58 -5.81
C THR A 67 7.73 3.00 -5.34
N ASP A 68 7.07 2.18 -4.53
CA ASP A 68 5.75 2.49 -3.95
C ASP A 68 5.85 3.66 -2.97
N LEU A 69 6.88 3.66 -2.11
CA LEU A 69 7.16 4.77 -1.21
C LEU A 69 7.40 6.07 -1.99
N TYR A 70 8.10 6.02 -3.12
CA TYR A 70 8.34 7.20 -3.94
C TYR A 70 7.07 7.75 -4.61
N GLN A 71 6.14 6.87 -5.01
CA GLN A 71 4.83 7.27 -5.51
C GLN A 71 4.04 8.00 -4.42
N GLU A 72 3.95 7.42 -3.23
CA GLU A 72 3.31 8.05 -2.06
C GLU A 72 3.99 9.36 -1.66
N ALA A 73 5.31 9.41 -1.69
CA ALA A 73 6.09 10.61 -1.40
C ALA A 73 5.82 11.73 -2.41
N THR A 74 5.61 11.39 -3.68
CA THR A 74 5.27 12.34 -4.73
C THR A 74 3.88 12.94 -4.49
N VAL A 75 2.90 12.11 -4.12
CA VAL A 75 1.55 12.57 -3.74
C VAL A 75 1.62 13.48 -2.51
N ALA A 76 2.34 13.08 -1.48
CA ALA A 76 2.54 13.88 -0.28
C ALA A 76 3.26 15.21 -0.58
N THR A 77 4.19 15.23 -1.55
CA THR A 77 4.87 16.44 -1.99
C THR A 77 3.90 17.42 -2.65
N ILE A 78 3.00 16.94 -3.51
CA ILE A 78 1.94 17.76 -4.15
C ILE A 78 1.09 18.44 -3.07
N ILE A 79 0.62 17.67 -2.09
CA ILE A 79 -0.19 18.16 -0.96
C ILE A 79 0.62 19.19 -0.15
N ALA A 80 1.85 18.85 0.20
CA ALA A 80 2.72 19.70 1.02
C ALA A 80 2.99 21.06 0.36
N VAL A 81 3.27 21.07 -0.95
CA VAL A 81 3.49 22.29 -1.72
C VAL A 81 2.23 23.15 -1.78
N SER A 82 1.07 22.55 -2.07
CA SER A 82 -0.22 23.27 -2.08
C SER A 82 -0.52 23.94 -0.75
N GLU A 83 -0.42 23.18 0.35
CA GLU A 83 -0.68 23.70 1.69
C GLU A 83 0.32 24.80 2.08
N TYR A 84 1.59 24.64 1.70
CA TYR A 84 2.63 25.62 1.98
C TYR A 84 2.39 26.95 1.25
N ALA A 85 2.01 26.88 -0.02
CA ALA A 85 1.68 28.06 -0.82
C ALA A 85 0.40 28.75 -0.30
N ALA A 86 -0.64 27.98 0.02
CA ALA A 86 -1.92 28.51 0.51
C ALA A 86 -1.77 29.33 1.80
N ARG A 87 -0.88 28.94 2.72
CA ARG A 87 -0.59 29.70 3.95
C ARG A 87 0.38 30.88 3.77
N GLY A 88 0.93 31.07 2.57
CA GLY A 88 1.93 32.12 2.30
C GLY A 88 3.24 31.94 3.06
N GLY A 89 3.74 30.70 3.15
CA GLY A 89 4.99 30.41 3.86
C GLY A 89 6.22 31.04 3.18
N ALA A 90 7.31 31.21 3.95
CA ALA A 90 8.55 31.76 3.43
C ALA A 90 9.33 30.73 2.58
N PRO A 91 9.99 31.12 1.47
CA PRO A 91 10.72 30.20 0.59
C PRO A 91 11.72 29.30 1.33
N SER A 92 12.43 29.84 2.32
CA SER A 92 13.44 29.13 3.10
C SER A 92 12.89 27.98 3.95
N GLY A 93 11.59 27.96 4.24
CA GLY A 93 10.96 26.92 5.05
C GLY A 93 10.29 25.81 4.24
N LEU A 94 10.20 25.94 2.91
CA LEU A 94 9.46 25.01 2.07
C LEU A 94 10.08 23.60 2.11
N ARG A 95 11.39 23.48 1.88
CA ARG A 95 12.09 22.17 1.86
C ARG A 95 11.87 21.39 3.16
N SER A 96 12.09 22.02 4.31
CA SER A 96 11.90 21.38 5.62
C SER A 96 10.44 21.01 5.90
N TYR A 97 9.49 21.80 5.39
CA TYR A 97 8.08 21.44 5.49
C TYR A 97 7.73 20.22 4.63
N VAL A 98 8.17 20.21 3.37
CA VAL A 98 7.94 19.08 2.45
C VAL A 98 8.51 17.81 3.04
N ALA A 99 9.79 17.80 3.46
CA ALA A 99 10.42 16.64 4.10
C ALA A 99 9.61 16.12 5.29
N ARG A 100 9.13 17.01 6.16
CA ARG A 100 8.32 16.62 7.33
C ARG A 100 6.96 16.04 6.96
N VAL A 101 6.26 16.61 5.98
CA VAL A 101 4.95 16.10 5.54
C VAL A 101 5.10 14.78 4.82
N VAL A 102 6.05 14.69 3.89
CA VAL A 102 6.38 13.46 3.18
C VAL A 102 6.75 12.36 4.17
N GLY A 103 7.69 12.63 5.09
CA GLY A 103 8.12 11.64 6.07
C GLY A 103 6.96 11.12 6.94
N ALA A 104 6.08 12.02 7.41
CA ALA A 104 4.90 11.62 8.19
C ALA A 104 3.90 10.80 7.37
N HIS A 105 3.68 11.15 6.10
CA HIS A 105 2.81 10.41 5.19
C HIS A 105 3.34 9.00 4.94
N LEU A 106 4.64 8.86 4.66
CA LEU A 106 5.27 7.57 4.44
C LEU A 106 5.25 6.68 5.69
N ASP A 107 5.50 7.25 6.88
CA ASP A 107 5.43 6.48 8.13
C ASP A 107 4.01 5.95 8.38
N ALA A 108 2.97 6.72 8.02
CA ALA A 108 1.58 6.26 8.11
C ALA A 108 1.25 5.15 7.10
N ALA A 109 1.68 5.31 5.83
CA ALA A 109 1.49 4.30 4.79
C ALA A 109 2.16 2.97 5.14
N ILE A 110 3.36 3.03 5.71
CA ILE A 110 4.09 1.85 6.21
C ILE A 110 3.33 1.18 7.35
N GLU A 111 2.81 1.94 8.31
CA GLU A 111 2.04 1.38 9.43
C GLU A 111 0.77 0.67 8.94
N GLU A 112 0.06 1.27 7.98
CA GLU A 112 -1.12 0.68 7.36
C GLU A 112 -0.79 -0.62 6.63
N ALA A 113 0.25 -0.63 5.80
CA ALA A 113 0.71 -1.82 5.08
C ALA A 113 1.09 -2.96 6.05
N GLN A 114 1.82 -2.65 7.13
CA GLN A 114 2.19 -3.63 8.15
C GLN A 114 0.98 -4.15 8.95
N LEU A 115 -0.06 -3.33 9.15
CA LEU A 115 -1.30 -3.77 9.78
C LEU A 115 -2.09 -4.70 8.87
N ALA A 116 -2.18 -4.37 7.58
CA ALA A 116 -2.83 -5.19 6.57
C ALA A 116 -2.14 -6.56 6.46
N GLN A 117 -0.81 -6.58 6.31
CA GLN A 117 -0.03 -7.82 6.24
C GLN A 117 -0.27 -8.72 7.46
N ARG A 118 -0.20 -8.17 8.69
CA ARG A 118 -0.46 -8.96 9.90
C ARG A 118 -1.88 -9.50 9.97
N SER A 119 -2.84 -8.75 9.44
CA SER A 119 -4.25 -9.18 9.40
C SER A 119 -4.45 -10.30 8.39
N GLU A 120 -3.83 -10.21 7.22
CA GLU A 120 -3.82 -11.26 6.20
C GLU A 120 -3.15 -12.54 6.73
N GLU A 121 -1.99 -12.42 7.37
CA GLU A 121 -1.29 -13.56 7.99
C GLU A 121 -2.14 -14.21 9.10
N ALA A 122 -2.89 -13.41 9.88
CA ALA A 122 -3.81 -13.92 10.87
C ALA A 122 -4.97 -14.69 10.23
N LEU A 123 -5.54 -14.14 9.16
CA LEU A 123 -6.62 -14.77 8.41
C LEU A 123 -6.18 -16.12 7.81
N VAL A 124 -4.99 -16.20 7.22
CA VAL A 124 -4.44 -17.45 6.69
C VAL A 124 -4.28 -18.50 7.79
N ARG A 125 -3.76 -18.11 8.96
CA ARG A 125 -3.64 -19.03 10.11
C ARG A 125 -5.02 -19.49 10.59
N ASP A 126 -5.98 -18.59 10.67
CA ASP A 126 -7.34 -18.91 11.10
C ASP A 126 -8.01 -19.88 10.11
N ALA A 127 -7.87 -19.65 8.80
CA ALA A 127 -8.36 -20.56 7.76
C ALA A 127 -7.78 -21.98 7.91
N GLN A 128 -6.46 -22.10 8.12
CA GLN A 128 -5.81 -23.40 8.31
C GLN A 128 -6.32 -24.15 9.54
N LEU A 129 -6.51 -23.43 10.67
CA LEU A 129 -7.06 -24.01 11.89
C LEU A 129 -8.51 -24.48 11.67
N PHE A 130 -9.32 -23.64 11.01
CA PHE A 130 -10.71 -23.96 10.69
C PHE A 130 -10.80 -25.22 9.83
N GLU A 131 -10.06 -25.30 8.71
CA GLU A 131 -10.08 -26.47 7.82
C GLU A 131 -9.62 -27.74 8.52
N THR A 132 -8.60 -27.64 9.37
CA THR A 132 -8.12 -28.79 10.17
C THR A 132 -9.19 -29.29 11.12
N ALA A 133 -9.88 -28.38 11.83
CA ALA A 133 -10.98 -28.73 12.72
C ALA A 133 -12.16 -29.34 11.96
N GLU A 134 -12.49 -28.80 10.77
CA GLU A 134 -13.55 -29.32 9.92
C GLU A 134 -13.28 -30.75 9.47
N ILE A 135 -12.05 -31.05 9.05
CA ILE A 135 -11.62 -32.40 8.65
C ILE A 135 -11.70 -33.36 9.83
N ASN A 136 -11.15 -32.98 10.99
CA ASN A 136 -11.14 -33.83 12.18
C ASN A 136 -12.56 -34.16 12.64
N LEU A 137 -13.41 -33.15 12.82
CA LEU A 137 -14.80 -33.36 13.23
C LEU A 137 -15.60 -34.16 12.20
N ARG A 138 -15.34 -33.97 10.90
CA ARG A 138 -15.99 -34.76 9.85
C ARG A 138 -15.62 -36.24 9.95
N HIS A 139 -14.36 -36.55 10.24
CA HIS A 139 -13.90 -37.91 10.48
C HIS A 139 -14.54 -38.53 11.73
N GLU A 140 -14.70 -37.76 12.81
CA GLU A 140 -15.28 -38.24 14.07
C GLU A 140 -16.80 -38.41 14.01
N LEU A 141 -17.51 -37.45 13.41
CA LEU A 141 -18.97 -37.40 13.36
C LEU A 141 -19.55 -38.18 12.17
N GLY A 142 -18.75 -38.46 11.13
CA GLY A 142 -19.22 -39.07 9.88
C GLY A 142 -20.12 -38.16 9.03
N ARG A 143 -20.19 -36.87 9.35
CA ARG A 143 -20.92 -35.81 8.63
C ARG A 143 -20.17 -34.49 8.77
N SER A 144 -20.51 -33.49 7.97
CA SER A 144 -20.00 -32.13 8.19
C SER A 144 -20.37 -31.60 9.58
N ALA A 145 -19.41 -30.93 10.21
CA ALA A 145 -19.60 -30.26 11.49
C ALA A 145 -20.51 -29.04 11.33
N THR A 146 -21.28 -28.74 12.37
CA THR A 146 -22.04 -27.49 12.48
C THR A 146 -21.15 -26.35 13.00
N ASN A 147 -21.55 -25.09 12.79
CA ASN A 147 -20.79 -23.94 13.30
C ASN A 147 -20.60 -23.99 14.82
N THR A 148 -21.61 -24.44 15.56
CA THR A 148 -21.53 -24.61 17.03
C THR A 148 -20.50 -25.67 17.44
N GLU A 149 -20.38 -26.77 16.68
CA GLU A 149 -19.39 -27.83 16.94
C GLU A 149 -17.97 -27.35 16.63
N LEU A 150 -17.79 -26.63 15.51
CA LEU A 150 -16.52 -26.01 15.14
C LEU A 150 -16.08 -24.93 16.14
N ALA A 151 -17.03 -24.12 16.61
CA ALA A 151 -16.78 -23.10 17.62
C ALA A 151 -16.29 -23.72 18.93
N ALA A 152 -16.89 -24.83 19.35
CA ALA A 152 -16.46 -25.55 20.54
C ALA A 152 -15.07 -26.18 20.37
N GLU A 153 -14.75 -26.76 19.21
CA GLU A 153 -13.45 -27.36 18.92
C GLU A 153 -12.31 -26.32 18.84
N LEU A 154 -12.58 -25.17 18.23
CA LEU A 154 -11.61 -24.11 18.02
C LEU A 154 -11.48 -23.15 19.22
N ASP A 155 -12.38 -23.26 20.21
CA ASP A 155 -12.57 -22.28 21.30
C ASP A 155 -12.83 -20.85 20.76
N TRP A 156 -13.65 -20.76 19.70
CA TRP A 156 -13.98 -19.51 19.01
C TRP A 156 -15.45 -19.12 19.23
N PRO A 157 -15.78 -17.82 19.16
CA PRO A 157 -17.17 -17.39 19.03
C PRO A 157 -17.80 -17.94 17.76
N GLU A 158 -19.07 -18.37 17.82
CA GLU A 158 -19.80 -18.90 16.65
C GLU A 158 -19.85 -17.90 15.49
N ASP A 159 -19.99 -16.60 15.78
CA ASP A 159 -19.97 -15.55 14.76
C ASP A 159 -18.66 -15.52 13.97
N ARG A 160 -17.52 -15.73 14.65
CA ARG A 160 -16.20 -15.78 14.00
C ARG A 160 -16.09 -17.00 13.09
N VAL A 161 -16.57 -18.16 13.54
CA VAL A 161 -16.61 -19.39 12.75
C VAL A 161 -17.45 -19.19 11.50
N ALA A 162 -18.61 -18.53 11.62
CA ALA A 162 -19.48 -18.21 10.49
C ALA A 162 -18.78 -17.30 9.47
N THR A 163 -18.10 -16.24 9.93
CA THR A 163 -17.34 -15.34 9.04
C THR A 163 -16.24 -16.08 8.29
N ILE A 164 -15.43 -16.91 8.96
CA ILE A 164 -14.36 -17.66 8.29
C ILE A 164 -14.93 -18.69 7.30
N ALA A 165 -16.04 -19.34 7.64
CA ALA A 165 -16.71 -20.29 6.75
C ALA A 165 -17.25 -19.62 5.48
N GLU A 166 -17.85 -18.43 5.60
CA GLU A 166 -18.33 -17.64 4.47
C GLU A 166 -17.16 -17.23 3.56
N MET A 167 -16.09 -16.65 4.14
CA MET A 167 -14.91 -16.24 3.38
C MET A 167 -14.24 -17.40 2.63
N LEU A 168 -14.13 -18.58 3.25
CA LEU A 168 -13.58 -19.77 2.60
C LEU A 168 -14.48 -20.31 1.49
N THR A 169 -15.80 -20.22 1.67
CA THR A 169 -16.76 -20.63 0.63
C THR A 169 -16.66 -19.70 -0.58
N GLU A 170 -16.68 -18.38 -0.36
CA GLU A 170 -16.50 -17.39 -1.43
C GLU A 170 -15.17 -17.57 -2.17
N ALA A 171 -14.08 -17.83 -1.44
CA ALA A 171 -12.78 -18.08 -2.04
C ALA A 171 -12.80 -19.33 -2.92
N ARG A 172 -13.41 -20.43 -2.46
CA ARG A 172 -13.54 -21.67 -3.24
C ARG A 172 -14.41 -21.49 -4.48
N ASP A 173 -15.55 -20.81 -4.35
CA ASP A 173 -16.44 -20.54 -5.48
C ASP A 173 -15.74 -19.72 -6.58
N MET A 174 -14.91 -18.75 -6.19
CA MET A 174 -14.08 -17.98 -7.11
C MET A 174 -13.07 -18.88 -7.83
N TYR A 175 -12.32 -19.72 -7.09
CA TYR A 175 -11.35 -20.65 -7.70
C TYR A 175 -12.00 -21.68 -8.64
N ASP A 176 -13.13 -22.25 -8.25
CA ASP A 176 -13.85 -23.22 -9.10
C ASP A 176 -14.34 -22.56 -10.40
N SER A 177 -14.74 -21.28 -10.36
CA SER A 177 -15.13 -20.52 -11.55
C SER A 177 -13.96 -20.21 -12.51
N GLU A 178 -12.73 -20.08 -11.98
CA GLU A 178 -11.53 -19.87 -12.80
C GLU A 178 -11.08 -21.17 -13.46
N ILE A 179 -11.19 -22.32 -12.77
CA ILE A 179 -10.86 -23.64 -13.33
C ILE A 179 -11.75 -23.99 -14.52
N VAL A 180 -13.05 -23.71 -14.43
CA VAL A 180 -14.01 -23.98 -15.52
C VAL A 180 -13.65 -23.22 -16.80
N GLN A 181 -13.12 -22.00 -16.70
CA GLN A 181 -12.72 -21.21 -17.88
C GLN A 181 -11.56 -21.84 -18.66
N TYR A 182 -10.71 -22.65 -18.02
CA TYR A 182 -9.62 -23.36 -18.69
C TYR A 182 -10.03 -24.72 -19.26
N LEU A 183 -11.18 -25.27 -18.85
CA LEU A 183 -11.68 -26.56 -19.36
C LEU A 183 -12.51 -26.39 -20.63
N ASP A 184 -13.12 -25.22 -20.85
CA ASP A 184 -13.89 -24.92 -22.07
C ASP A 184 -13.00 -24.70 -23.32
N ASP A 185 -11.70 -24.45 -23.14
CA ASP A 185 -10.74 -24.25 -24.23
C ASP A 185 -10.17 -25.56 -24.83
N GLU A 186 -10.43 -26.73 -24.23
CA GLU A 186 -9.90 -28.03 -24.70
C GLU A 186 -10.88 -28.86 -25.59
N GLU A 187 -12.10 -28.38 -25.87
CA GLU A 187 -13.09 -29.14 -26.68
C GLU A 187 -13.16 -28.77 -28.19
N GLU A 188 -12.26 -27.94 -28.72
CA GLU A 188 -12.18 -27.63 -30.17
C GLU A 188 -10.90 -28.18 -30.85
N GLU A 189 -10.82 -29.50 -31.11
CA GLU A 189 -9.96 -30.09 -32.16
C GLU A 189 -10.69 -31.12 -33.04
#